data_AF-A0A0D0A9B8-F1
#
_entry.id   AF-A0A0D0A9B8-F1
#
_cell.length_a   1.000
_cell.length_b   1.000
_cell.length_c   1.000
_cell.angle_alpha   90.00
_cell.angle_beta   90.00
_cell.angle_gamma   90.00
#
_symmetry.space_group_name_H-M   'P 1'
#
loop_
_entity.id
_entity.type
_entity.pdbx_description
1 polymer ?
#
loop_
_entity_poly.entity_id
_entity_poly.type
_entity_poly.pdbx_seq_one_letter_code
_entity_poly.pdbx_strand_id
1 'polypeptide(L)'
;MPLVVPALRLFMVFMNVYDTYKSLKIPPGRKGGPPSIKAMTQRKRDLKGCLAVWVVWCCLAAYERTFDRFISFIVPFYSEIKSVMLLFLLLTRAKGAEPLYLHILRPLIKPYVDTLDPLLDLARDIGDFLFALSQVSL
;
A
#
# COMPACT_ATOMS: atom_id res chain seq x y z
N MET A 1 -13.51 17.35 -11.58
CA MET A 1 -13.10 17.91 -10.27
C MET A 1 -11.57 17.95 -10.14
N PRO A 2 -10.90 19.02 -10.60
CA PRO A 2 -9.43 19.07 -10.65
C PRO A 2 -8.75 19.09 -9.28
N LEU A 3 -9.48 19.43 -8.21
CA LEU A 3 -8.91 19.58 -6.85
C LEU A 3 -9.26 18.41 -5.91
N VAL A 4 -10.47 17.86 -6.03
CA VAL A 4 -10.96 16.84 -5.09
C VAL A 4 -10.14 15.55 -5.16
N VAL A 5 -9.90 15.04 -6.37
CA VAL A 5 -9.15 13.78 -6.55
C VAL A 5 -7.70 13.93 -6.07
N PRO A 6 -6.92 14.96 -6.47
CA PRO A 6 -5.58 15.14 -5.92
C PRO A 6 -5.53 15.33 -4.40
N ALA A 7 -6.49 16.05 -3.81
CA ALA A 7 -6.57 16.22 -2.37
C ALA A 7 -6.82 14.88 -1.64
N LEU A 8 -7.76 14.06 -2.14
CA LEU A 8 -8.02 12.72 -1.62
C LEU A 8 -6.78 11.82 -1.72
N ARG A 9 -6.02 11.91 -2.81
CA ARG A 9 -4.77 11.15 -2.99
C ARG A 9 -3.71 11.56 -1.99
N LEU A 10 -3.50 12.86 -1.81
CA LEU A 10 -2.53 13.37 -0.84
C LEU A 10 -2.90 12.94 0.57
N PHE A 11 -4.18 13.03 0.93
CA PHE A 11 -4.68 12.58 2.22
C PHE A 11 -4.53 11.06 2.40
N MET A 12 -4.81 10.27 1.36
CA MET A 12 -4.63 8.83 1.40
C MET A 12 -3.16 8.42 1.59
N VAL A 13 -2.24 9.06 0.87
CA VAL A 13 -0.79 8.84 1.03
C VAL A 13 -0.35 9.23 2.44
N PHE A 14 -0.79 10.39 2.93
CA PHE A 14 -0.48 10.84 4.29
C PHE A 14 -0.94 9.82 5.34
N MET A 15 -2.20 9.36 5.24
CA MET A 15 -2.75 8.33 6.14
C MET A 15 -2.00 7.00 6.03
N ASN A 16 -1.64 6.58 4.80
CA ASN A 16 -0.85 5.35 4.60
C ASN A 16 0.54 5.46 5.23
N VAL A 17 1.21 6.59 5.11
CA VAL A 17 2.51 6.83 5.74
C VAL A 17 2.37 6.83 7.27
N TYR A 18 1.34 7.48 7.80
CA TYR A 18 1.06 7.51 9.24
C TYR A 18 0.78 6.11 9.81
N ASP A 19 -0.06 5.31 9.14
CA ASP A 19 -0.38 3.95 9.58
C ASP A 19 0.84 3.01 9.49
N THR A 20 1.66 3.15 8.44
CA THR A 20 2.94 2.42 8.33
C THR A 20 3.86 2.79 9.49
N TYR A 21 4.04 4.09 9.77
CA TYR A 21 4.87 4.57 10.86
C TYR A 21 4.40 4.02 12.22
N LYS A 22 3.09 4.04 12.48
CA LYS A 22 2.50 3.51 13.71
C LYS A 22 2.70 1.99 13.83
N SER A 23 2.53 1.26 12.73
CA SER A 23 2.63 -0.21 12.70
C SER A 23 4.07 -0.72 12.82
N LEU A 24 5.04 0.09 12.38
CA LEU A 24 6.46 -0.23 12.51
C LEU A 24 6.96 -0.14 13.95
N LYS A 25 6.36 0.71 14.79
CA LYS A 25 6.74 0.81 16.21
C LYS A 25 6.52 -0.52 16.93
N ILE A 26 7.53 -0.94 17.69
CA ILE A 26 7.45 -2.15 18.52
C ILE A 26 6.52 -1.83 19.71
N PRO A 27 5.53 -2.69 20.02
CA PRO A 27 4.65 -2.47 21.15
C PRO A 27 5.47 -2.46 22.45
N PRO A 28 5.23 -1.51 23.37
CA PRO A 28 5.96 -1.45 24.63
C PRO A 28 5.63 -2.67 25.49
N GLY A 29 6.65 -3.30 26.09
CA GLY A 29 6.44 -4.37 27.05
C GLY A 29 6.01 -3.83 28.42
N ARG A 30 5.29 -4.65 29.17
CA ARG A 30 4.83 -4.28 30.52
C ARG A 30 6.07 -4.14 31.42
N LYS A 31 6.31 -2.95 31.97
CA LYS A 31 7.47 -2.59 32.83
C LYS A 31 8.85 -2.74 32.14
N GLY A 32 8.97 -2.42 30.85
CA GLY A 32 10.26 -2.46 30.15
C GLY A 32 10.76 -3.87 29.80
N GLY A 33 9.96 -4.92 30.06
CA GLY A 33 10.23 -6.28 29.61
C GLY A 33 9.94 -6.50 28.12
N PRO A 34 10.14 -7.71 27.60
CA PRO A 34 9.83 -8.03 26.21
C PRO A 34 8.32 -7.91 25.91
N PRO A 35 7.93 -7.59 24.66
CA PRO A 35 6.54 -7.48 24.26
C PRO A 35 5.82 -8.83 24.34
N SER A 36 4.54 -8.80 24.73
CA SER A 36 3.70 -10.00 24.76
C SER A 36 3.59 -10.63 23.37
N ILE A 37 3.59 -11.96 23.30
CA ILE A 37 3.41 -12.74 22.06
C ILE A 37 2.14 -12.28 21.32
N LYS A 38 1.05 -12.01 22.06
CA LYS A 38 -0.21 -11.50 21.48
C LYS A 38 -0.05 -10.12 20.82
N ALA A 39 0.76 -9.24 21.41
CA ALA A 39 1.01 -7.92 20.85
C ALA A 39 1.86 -8.02 19.57
N MET A 40 2.81 -8.94 19.54
CA MET A 40 3.63 -9.22 18.35
C MET A 40 2.83 -9.85 17.21
N THR A 41 1.92 -10.78 17.50
CA THR A 41 1.05 -11.36 16.46
C THR A 41 0.06 -10.33 15.92
N GLN A 42 -0.50 -9.47 16.77
CA GLN A 42 -1.38 -8.38 16.34
C GLN A 42 -0.63 -7.40 15.43
N ARG A 43 0.58 -6.97 15.81
CA ARG A 43 1.42 -6.11 14.97
C ARG A 43 1.69 -6.72 13.60
N LYS A 44 1.98 -8.03 13.53
CA LYS A 44 2.20 -8.73 12.25
C LYS A 44 0.95 -8.70 11.37
N ARG A 45 -0.24 -8.81 11.96
CA ARG A 45 -1.52 -8.70 11.23
C ARG A 45 -1.73 -7.27 10.73
N ASP A 46 -1.53 -6.27 11.59
CA ASP A 46 -1.70 -4.86 11.24
C ASP A 46 -0.73 -4.43 10.12
N LEU A 47 0.51 -4.92 10.17
CA LEU A 47 1.50 -4.70 9.11
C LEU A 47 1.06 -5.29 7.76
N LYS A 48 0.51 -6.51 7.76
CA LYS A 48 -0.04 -7.14 6.55
C LYS A 48 -1.22 -6.34 5.99
N GLY A 49 -2.12 -5.87 6.85
CA GLY A 49 -3.24 -5.02 6.46
C GLY A 49 -2.77 -3.69 5.86
N CYS A 50 -1.76 -3.05 6.46
CA CYS A 50 -1.15 -1.83 5.95
C CYS A 50 -0.52 -2.04 4.57
N LEU A 51 0.23 -3.14 4.39
CA LEU A 51 0.79 -3.54 3.09
C LEU A 51 -0.32 -3.77 2.04
N ALA A 52 -1.42 -4.44 2.40
CA ALA A 52 -2.53 -4.66 1.49
C ALA A 52 -3.12 -3.33 0.98
N VAL A 53 -3.25 -2.32 1.85
CA VAL A 53 -3.70 -0.97 1.46
C VAL A 53 -2.74 -0.33 0.46
N TRP A 54 -1.42 -0.44 0.68
CA TRP A 54 -0.40 0.08 -0.25
C TRP A 54 -0.49 -0.59 -1.63
N VAL A 55 -0.58 -1.92 -1.67
CA VAL A 55 -0.64 -2.65 -2.94
C VAL A 55 -1.92 -2.30 -3.69
N VAL A 56 -3.07 -2.32 -3.02
CA VAL A 56 -4.36 -1.94 -3.62
C VAL A 56 -4.30 -0.50 -4.14
N TRP A 57 -3.72 0.42 -3.37
CA TRP A 57 -3.53 1.81 -3.78
C TRP A 57 -2.68 1.94 -5.05
N CYS A 58 -1.53 1.27 -5.10
CA CYS A 58 -0.66 1.28 -6.26
C CYS A 58 -1.34 0.68 -7.51
N CYS A 59 -2.07 -0.43 -7.36
CA CYS A 59 -2.83 -1.03 -8.45
C CYS A 59 -3.91 -0.09 -8.97
N LEU A 60 -4.64 0.58 -8.06
CA LEU A 60 -5.67 1.55 -8.44
C LEU A 60 -5.06 2.74 -9.18
N ALA A 61 -3.95 3.29 -8.68
CA ALA A 61 -3.25 4.40 -9.30
C ALA A 61 -2.69 4.03 -10.70
N ALA A 62 -2.16 2.82 -10.85
CA ALA A 62 -1.69 2.31 -12.14
C ALA A 62 -2.86 2.12 -13.13
N TYR A 63 -3.96 1.54 -12.67
CA TYR A 63 -5.17 1.36 -13.48
C TYR A 63 -5.73 2.71 -13.94
N GLU A 64 -5.86 3.67 -13.02
CA GLU A 64 -6.33 5.02 -13.35
C GLU A 64 -5.43 5.67 -14.41
N ARG A 65 -4.10 5.54 -14.29
CA ARG A 65 -3.17 6.14 -15.26
C ARG A 65 -3.30 5.54 -16.66
N THR A 66 -3.54 4.24 -16.75
CA THR A 66 -3.59 3.50 -18.02
C THR A 66 -4.97 3.58 -18.68
N PHE A 67 -6.04 3.50 -17.90
CA PHE A 67 -7.40 3.35 -18.42
C PHE A 67 -8.27 4.61 -18.33
N ASP A 68 -7.81 5.72 -17.73
CA ASP A 68 -8.62 6.95 -17.57
C ASP A 68 -9.23 7.41 -18.90
N ARG A 69 -8.40 7.47 -19.94
CA ARG A 69 -8.77 8.00 -21.25
C ARG A 69 -9.78 7.10 -21.95
N PHE A 70 -9.64 5.79 -21.79
CA PHE A 70 -10.53 4.80 -22.39
C PHE A 70 -11.89 4.78 -21.69
N ILE A 71 -11.92 4.81 -20.36
CA ILE A 71 -13.17 4.68 -19.59
C ILE A 71 -13.97 5.99 -19.59
N SER A 72 -13.29 7.14 -19.53
CA SER A 72 -13.95 8.45 -19.59
C SER A 72 -14.69 8.68 -20.91
N PHE A 73 -14.32 7.99 -21.98
CA PHE A 73 -15.01 8.06 -23.27
C PHE A 73 -16.32 7.25 -23.27
N ILE A 74 -16.38 6.17 -22.51
CA ILE A 74 -17.51 5.22 -22.51
C ILE A 74 -18.53 5.56 -21.42
N VAL A 75 -18.07 5.98 -20.23
CA VAL A 75 -18.92 6.14 -19.04
C VAL A 75 -19.05 7.62 -18.66
N PRO A 76 -20.24 8.23 -18.82
CA PRO A 76 -20.49 9.56 -18.28
C PRO A 76 -20.42 9.51 -16.74
N PHE A 77 -19.90 10.57 -16.12
CA PHE A 77 -19.67 10.68 -14.66
C PHE A 77 -18.58 9.79 -14.04
N TYR A 78 -17.67 9.22 -14.84
CA TYR A 78 -16.54 8.44 -14.31
C TYR A 78 -15.70 9.19 -13.25
N SER A 79 -15.60 10.52 -13.36
CA SER A 79 -14.86 11.35 -12.40
C SER A 79 -15.43 11.31 -10.98
N GLU A 80 -16.75 11.19 -10.83
CA GLU A 80 -17.40 11.13 -9.52
C GLU A 80 -17.36 9.71 -8.95
N ILE A 81 -17.53 8.69 -9.81
CA ILE A 81 -17.36 7.29 -9.39
C ILE A 81 -15.94 7.07 -8.84
N LYS A 82 -14.94 7.68 -9.48
CA LYS A 82 -13.55 7.65 -9.01
C LYS A 82 -13.39 8.25 -7.62
N SER A 83 -13.95 9.44 -7.38
CA SER A 83 -13.85 10.10 -6.07
C SER A 83 -14.55 9.29 -4.97
N VAL A 84 -15.71 8.70 -5.26
CA VAL A 84 -16.42 7.80 -4.34
C VAL A 84 -15.61 6.53 -4.06
N MET A 85 -14.99 5.92 -5.07
CA MET A 85 -14.15 4.74 -4.89
C MET A 85 -12.92 5.04 -4.01
N LEU A 86 -12.27 6.18 -4.24
CA LEU A 86 -11.16 6.65 -3.41
C LEU A 86 -11.60 6.90 -1.97
N LEU A 87 -12.76 7.56 -1.79
CA LEU A 87 -13.34 7.82 -0.48
C LEU A 87 -13.69 6.52 0.25
N PHE A 88 -14.27 5.55 -0.46
CA PHE A 88 -14.58 4.22 0.08
C PHE A 88 -13.31 3.50 0.56
N LEU A 89 -12.25 3.51 -0.24
CA LEU A 89 -10.96 2.91 0.14
C LEU A 89 -10.34 3.65 1.33
N LEU A 90 -10.52 4.96 1.40
CA LEU A 90 -10.05 5.78 2.50
C LEU A 90 -10.82 5.54 3.81
N LEU A 91 -12.13 5.25 3.74
CA LEU A 91 -12.93 4.92 4.92
C LEU A 91 -12.71 3.48 5.39
N THR A 92 -12.64 2.52 4.47
CA THR A 92 -12.54 1.10 4.79
C THR A 92 -11.12 0.63 5.11
N ARG A 93 -10.09 1.35 4.63
CA ARG A 93 -8.66 1.11 4.93
C ARG A 93 -8.30 -0.38 4.84
N ALA A 94 -7.61 -0.90 5.86
CA ALA A 94 -7.18 -2.30 5.92
C ALA A 94 -8.34 -3.30 5.86
N LYS A 95 -9.52 -2.98 6.44
CA LYS A 95 -10.67 -3.88 6.45
C LYS A 95 -11.27 -4.10 5.06
N GLY A 96 -11.21 -3.09 4.19
CA GLY A 96 -11.64 -3.18 2.80
C GLY A 96 -10.55 -3.64 1.83
N ALA A 97 -9.29 -3.27 2.09
CA ALA A 97 -8.17 -3.64 1.23
C ALA A 97 -7.74 -5.11 1.37
N GLU A 98 -7.83 -5.69 2.57
CA GLU A 98 -7.52 -7.11 2.80
C GLU A 98 -8.32 -8.07 1.90
N PRO A 99 -9.67 -8.03 1.86
CA PRO A 99 -10.44 -8.91 1.00
C PRO A 99 -10.18 -8.65 -0.49
N LEU A 100 -9.98 -7.39 -0.89
CA LEU A 100 -9.65 -7.04 -2.27
C LEU A 100 -8.31 -7.63 -2.69
N TYR A 101 -7.32 -7.56 -1.80
CA TYR A 101 -6.02 -8.19 -2.03
C TYR A 101 -6.14 -9.71 -2.12
N LEU A 102 -6.86 -10.34 -1.20
CA LEU A 102 -6.97 -11.80 -1.15
C LEU A 102 -7.77 -12.41 -2.31
N HIS A 103 -8.84 -11.74 -2.77
CA HIS A 103 -9.73 -12.29 -3.79
C HIS A 103 -9.39 -11.85 -5.21
N ILE A 104 -8.81 -10.65 -5.40
CA ILE A 104 -8.55 -10.11 -6.74
C ILE A 104 -7.06 -10.10 -7.04
N LEU A 105 -6.26 -9.42 -6.21
CA LEU A 105 -4.85 -9.22 -6.53
C LEU A 105 -4.04 -10.51 -6.35
N ARG A 106 -4.27 -11.27 -5.28
CA ARG A 106 -3.54 -12.51 -4.99
C ARG A 106 -3.62 -13.52 -6.14
N PRO A 107 -4.79 -13.88 -6.69
CA PRO A 107 -4.83 -14.82 -7.83
C PRO A 107 -4.19 -14.24 -9.09
N LEU A 108 -4.26 -12.91 -9.29
CA LEU A 108 -3.64 -12.25 -10.43
C LEU A 108 -2.11 -12.24 -10.34
N ILE A 109 -1.55 -12.05 -9.13
CA ILE A 109 -0.12 -11.95 -8.88
C ILE A 109 0.53 -13.34 -8.70
N LYS A 110 -0.18 -14.31 -8.12
CA LYS A 110 0.33 -15.67 -7.85
C LYS A 110 1.12 -16.30 -9.00
N PRO A 111 0.67 -16.29 -10.27
CA PRO A 111 1.42 -16.89 -11.37
C PRO A 111 2.72 -16.15 -11.72
N TYR A 112 2.89 -14.91 -11.27
CA TYR A 112 4.07 -14.09 -11.51
C TYR A 112 5.01 -14.03 -10.30
N VAL A 113 4.72 -14.73 -9.21
CA VAL A 113 5.58 -14.67 -8.00
C VAL A 113 6.99 -15.15 -8.31
N ASP A 114 7.13 -16.24 -9.07
CA ASP A 114 8.43 -16.81 -9.43
C ASP A 114 9.31 -15.86 -10.26
N THR A 115 8.71 -14.91 -10.99
CA THR A 115 9.45 -13.88 -11.74
C THR A 115 9.61 -12.57 -10.96
N LEU A 116 8.68 -12.25 -10.07
CA LEU A 116 8.71 -11.03 -9.26
C LEU A 116 9.69 -11.12 -8.10
N ASP A 117 9.80 -12.28 -7.44
CA ASP A 117 10.73 -12.50 -6.31
C ASP A 117 12.19 -12.19 -6.70
N PRO A 118 12.77 -12.73 -7.79
CA PRO A 118 14.14 -12.41 -8.17
C PRO A 118 14.32 -10.94 -8.61
N LEU A 119 13.29 -10.32 -9.18
CA LEU A 119 13.32 -8.90 -9.54
C LEU A 119 13.37 -8.01 -8.29
N LEU A 120 12.63 -8.38 -7.24
CA LEU A 120 12.63 -7.70 -5.95
C LEU A 120 13.96 -7.89 -5.21
N ASP A 121 14.54 -9.08 -5.27
CA ASP A 121 15.87 -9.35 -4.71
C ASP A 121 16.94 -8.49 -5.40
N LEU A 122 16.92 -8.43 -6.74
CA LEU A 122 17.82 -7.54 -7.48
C LEU A 122 17.63 -6.06 -7.10
N ALA A 123 16.38 -5.60 -6.98
CA ALA A 123 16.10 -4.23 -6.58
C ALA A 123 16.61 -3.92 -5.17
N ARG A 124 16.53 -4.91 -4.26
CA ARG A 124 17.08 -4.81 -2.91
C ARG A 124 18.60 -4.73 -2.91
N ASP A 125 19.27 -5.61 -3.65
CA ASP A 125 20.72 -5.62 -3.75
C ASP A 125 21.26 -4.30 -4.32
N ILE A 126 20.58 -3.74 -5.33
CA ILE A 126 20.88 -2.42 -5.87
C ILE A 126 20.70 -1.34 -4.80
N GLY A 127 19.62 -1.41 -4.01
CA GLY A 127 19.36 -0.48 -2.91
C GLY A 127 20.45 -0.52 -1.84
N ASP A 128 20.87 -1.72 -1.42
CA ASP A 128 21.92 -1.94 -0.43
C ASP A 128 23.28 -1.44 -0.96
N PHE A 129 23.57 -1.66 -2.24
CA PHE A 129 24.77 -1.13 -2.91
C PHE A 129 24.78 0.41 -2.95
N LEU A 130 23.69 1.04 -3.35
CA LEU A 130 23.56 2.51 -3.36
C LEU A 130 23.70 3.09 -1.95
N PHE A 131 23.12 2.44 -0.95
CA PHE A 131 23.26 2.86 0.44
C PHE A 131 24.72 2.77 0.90
N ALA A 132 25.42 1.66 0.61
CA ALA A 132 26.84 1.53 0.92
C ALA A 132 27.69 2.62 0.25
N LEU A 133 27.43 2.93 -1.03
CA LEU A 133 28.12 4.03 -1.73
C LEU A 133 27.92 5.39 -1.05
N SER A 134 26.70 5.67 -0.58
CA SER A 134 26.40 6.92 0.12
C SER A 134 27.12 7.05 1.47
N GLN A 135 27.46 5.92 2.12
CA GLN A 135 28.20 5.92 3.38
C GLN A 135 29.71 6.09 3.17
N VAL A 136 30.24 5.67 2.01
CA VAL A 136 31.67 5.76 1.67
C VAL A 136 32.07 7.13 1.12
N SER A 137 31.12 7.91 0.61
CA SER A 137 31.34 9.24 0.04
C SER A 137 31.32 10.38 1.08
N LEU A 138 31.46 10.05 2.36
CA LEU A 138 31.49 10.93 3.53
C LEU A 138 32.76 10.66 4.35
#